data_AF-A0A316NSI8-F1
#
_entry.id   AF-A0A316NSI8-F1
#
_cell.length_a   1.000
_cell.length_b   1.000
_cell.length_c   1.000
_cell.angle_alpha   90.00
_cell.angle_beta   90.00
_cell.angle_gamma   90.00
#
_symmetry.space_group_name_H-M   'P 1'
#
loop_
_entity.id
_entity.type
_entity.pdbx_description
1 polymer ?
#
loop_
_entity_poly.entity_id
_entity_poly.type
_entity_poly.pdbx_seq_one_letter_code
_entity_poly.pdbx_strand_id
1 'polypeptide(L)'
;MMNTVLAKLALTVGGSDKGRKTIAWVLAAVLSPLILITAVLCSLASGGAEHNNTTVKACFYGPNYTEKVPSEFRSHVSKMREAFSLLDSAIAAANSSEDSTGSLDPTMVKAVFFALCFGEDAPTRRAAGKFVDCFYSEQELTREVERVDENGETVTETETYIAITPLSLSDAYINLSTELGREISDEDKDNIRHIYTMIAGPMGVENYTGAYEVGGQKSVEIDLSTFSDPSTKNAHDLAAYAINAWQSGWGYVWGTYGQIMTEELFASKLQQYPEGVGSYADFIQANWVGGRTADCVGLIKGYGWLDAETLELRYGTNGMPDVGANQMYYNATVSGTIDTMPDTPGLAVWHDGHIGVYIGSGEVIEAMGTKYGVVKTQLEGRGWTHWLQVPYISYD
;
A
#
# COMPACT_ATOMS: atom_id res chain seq x y z
N MET A 1 23.18 34.75 -12.36
CA MET A 1 23.47 35.93 -11.51
C MET A 1 22.46 35.97 -10.39
N MET A 2 22.88 35.57 -9.18
CA MET A 2 22.07 35.68 -7.98
C MET A 2 21.92 37.17 -7.65
N ASN A 3 20.68 37.62 -7.44
CA ASN A 3 20.35 39.03 -7.31
C ASN A 3 21.13 39.63 -6.11
N THR A 4 22.13 40.47 -6.39
CA THR A 4 23.15 40.97 -5.44
C THR A 4 22.56 41.76 -4.26
N VAL A 5 21.27 42.11 -4.32
CA VAL A 5 20.51 42.76 -3.26
C VAL A 5 20.06 41.76 -2.18
N LEU A 6 19.63 40.54 -2.56
CA LEU A 6 19.18 39.50 -1.62
C LEU A 6 20.35 38.89 -0.84
N ALA A 7 21.51 38.69 -1.49
CA ALA A 7 22.72 38.22 -0.83
C ALA A 7 23.27 39.24 0.19
N LYS A 8 23.17 40.54 -0.11
CA LYS A 8 23.54 41.62 0.84
C LYS A 8 22.58 41.72 2.02
N LEU A 9 21.28 41.49 1.81
CA LEU A 9 20.28 41.50 2.89
C LEU A 9 20.48 40.31 3.84
N ALA A 10 20.75 39.12 3.31
CA ALA A 10 21.03 37.92 4.11
C ALA A 10 22.31 38.06 4.96
N LEU A 11 23.39 38.64 4.39
CA LEU A 11 24.65 38.90 5.10
C LEU A 11 24.52 39.99 6.18
N THR A 12 23.68 41.00 5.97
CA THR A 12 23.47 42.09 6.94
C THR A 12 22.56 41.67 8.10
N VAL A 13 21.55 40.83 7.87
CA VAL A 13 20.73 40.26 8.94
C VAL A 13 21.54 39.23 9.75
N GLY A 14 22.34 38.37 9.09
CA GLY A 14 23.21 37.40 9.77
C GLY A 14 24.43 38.00 10.47
N GLY A 15 24.80 39.25 10.19
CA GLY A 15 25.97 39.93 10.76
C GLY A 15 25.71 40.74 12.03
N SER A 16 24.44 41.01 12.38
CA SER A 16 24.09 41.78 13.59
C SER A 16 23.64 40.87 14.73
N ASP A 17 23.99 41.20 15.98
CA ASP A 17 23.58 40.44 17.16
C ASP A 17 22.05 40.31 17.29
N LYS A 18 21.32 41.33 16.84
CA LYS A 18 19.85 41.33 16.84
C LYS A 18 19.28 40.41 15.76
N GLY A 19 19.85 40.41 14.56
CA GLY A 19 19.43 39.55 13.46
C GLY A 19 19.80 38.07 13.66
N ARG A 20 20.96 37.77 14.27
CA ARG A 20 21.30 36.42 14.72
C ARG A 20 20.34 35.89 15.76
N LYS A 21 19.92 36.72 16.73
CA LYS A 21 18.92 36.34 17.74
C LYS A 21 17.54 36.12 17.13
N THR A 22 17.13 36.92 16.14
CA THR A 22 15.85 36.71 15.44
C THR A 22 15.86 35.45 14.57
N ILE A 23 16.93 35.20 13.81
CA ILE A 23 17.08 33.96 13.03
C ILE A 23 17.15 32.74 13.95
N ALA A 24 17.89 32.83 15.07
CA ALA A 24 17.94 31.77 16.06
C ALA A 24 16.58 31.54 16.75
N TRP A 25 15.77 32.58 16.96
CA TRP A 25 14.41 32.44 17.49
C TRP A 25 13.42 31.84 16.49
N VAL A 26 13.53 32.17 15.21
CA VAL A 26 12.69 31.59 14.15
C VAL A 26 13.08 30.12 13.92
N LEU A 27 14.38 29.82 13.85
CA LEU A 27 14.86 28.44 13.82
C LEU A 27 14.49 27.70 15.10
N ALA A 28 14.63 28.31 16.27
CA ALA A 28 14.19 27.69 17.52
C ALA A 28 12.67 27.50 17.55
N ALA A 29 11.84 28.38 17.00
CA ALA A 29 10.38 28.21 17.00
C ALA A 29 9.91 27.13 16.01
N VAL A 30 10.55 27.03 14.85
CA VAL A 30 10.27 26.01 13.82
C VAL A 30 10.84 24.65 14.23
N LEU A 31 12.03 24.64 14.86
CA LEU A 31 12.66 23.43 15.35
C LEU A 31 12.24 23.08 16.78
N SER A 32 11.58 23.95 17.55
CA SER A 32 11.21 23.66 18.96
C SER A 32 10.29 22.45 19.09
N PRO A 33 9.27 22.23 18.23
CA PRO A 33 8.48 21.00 18.28
C PRO A 33 9.33 19.77 17.94
N LEU A 34 10.17 19.86 16.91
CA LEU A 34 11.09 18.79 16.48
C LEU A 34 12.18 18.48 17.52
N ILE A 35 12.70 19.50 18.20
CA ILE A 35 13.71 19.44 19.27
C ILE A 35 13.09 18.93 20.56
N LEU A 36 11.84 19.30 20.89
CA LEU A 36 11.14 18.74 22.05
C LEU A 36 10.77 17.28 21.81
N ILE A 37 10.35 16.92 20.59
CA ILE A 37 10.13 15.53 20.19
C ILE A 37 11.45 14.75 20.27
N THR A 38 12.54 15.23 19.65
CA THR A 38 13.86 14.58 19.78
C THR A 38 14.42 14.57 21.20
N ALA A 39 14.17 15.59 22.03
CA ALA A 39 14.61 15.61 23.43
C ALA A 39 13.80 14.66 24.32
N VAL A 40 12.50 14.50 24.07
CA VAL A 40 11.65 13.47 24.70
C VAL A 40 12.09 12.07 24.24
N LEU A 41 12.39 11.90 22.95
CA LEU A 41 12.91 10.66 22.37
C LEU A 41 14.32 10.28 22.86
N CYS A 42 15.19 11.27 23.10
CA CYS A 42 16.58 11.06 23.51
C CYS A 42 16.78 10.97 25.02
N SER A 43 15.84 11.45 25.85
CA SER A 43 16.00 11.45 27.33
C SER A 43 15.66 10.11 28.00
N LEU A 44 15.19 9.11 27.25
CA LEU A 44 14.95 7.75 27.71
C LEU A 44 15.92 6.81 26.98
N ALA A 45 17.04 6.51 27.65
CA ALA A 45 18.18 5.77 27.09
C ALA A 45 17.75 4.44 26.43
N SER A 46 18.39 4.16 25.27
CA SER A 46 18.15 3.11 24.25
C SER A 46 16.92 3.24 23.33
N GLY A 47 16.02 4.22 23.54
CA GLY A 47 14.67 4.21 22.96
C GLY A 47 14.35 5.10 21.74
N GLY A 48 15.30 5.82 21.15
CA GLY A 48 15.00 6.80 20.07
C GLY A 48 14.45 6.17 18.77
N ALA A 49 15.12 5.15 18.24
CA ALA A 49 14.68 4.45 17.03
C ALA A 49 13.40 3.62 17.25
N GLU A 50 13.28 2.97 18.41
CA GLU A 50 12.12 2.15 18.78
C GLU A 50 10.85 3.01 18.99
N HIS A 51 11.01 4.20 19.57
CA HIS A 51 9.91 5.15 19.70
C HIS A 51 9.52 5.77 18.35
N ASN A 52 10.46 6.04 17.43
CA ASN A 52 10.13 6.47 16.07
C ASN A 52 9.29 5.40 15.34
N ASN A 53 9.70 4.14 15.45
CA ASN A 53 8.95 3.01 14.88
C ASN A 53 7.56 2.87 15.52
N THR A 54 7.44 3.10 16.82
CA THR A 54 6.13 3.10 17.52
C THR A 54 5.23 4.23 17.03
N THR A 55 5.76 5.42 16.81
CA THR A 55 5.01 6.56 16.25
C THR A 55 4.47 6.24 14.86
N VAL A 56 5.34 5.68 14.00
CA VAL A 56 4.98 5.24 12.65
C VAL A 56 3.83 4.22 12.74
N LYS A 57 4.01 3.13 13.50
CA LYS A 57 2.97 2.11 13.70
C LYS A 57 1.67 2.69 14.25
N ALA A 58 1.75 3.66 15.17
CA ALA A 58 0.55 4.28 15.74
C ALA A 58 -0.23 5.14 14.72
N CYS A 59 0.48 5.82 13.81
CA CYS A 59 -0.15 6.58 12.73
C CYS A 59 -0.77 5.66 11.68
N PHE A 60 -0.09 4.57 11.29
CA PHE A 60 -0.58 3.66 10.26
C PHE A 60 -1.67 2.71 10.75
N TYR A 61 -1.54 2.16 11.96
CA TYR A 61 -2.40 1.07 12.43
C TYR A 61 -3.40 1.54 13.48
N GLY A 62 -2.94 2.28 14.48
CA GLY A 62 -3.76 2.48 15.67
C GLY A 62 -2.93 2.94 16.83
N PRO A 63 -3.37 3.93 17.61
CA PRO A 63 -2.74 4.18 18.89
C PRO A 63 -2.98 2.98 19.82
N ASN A 64 -1.94 2.18 20.08
CA ASN A 64 -1.95 1.18 21.16
C ASN A 64 -1.28 1.78 22.41
N TYR A 65 -1.77 2.95 22.83
CA TYR A 65 -1.16 3.69 23.93
C TYR A 65 -1.67 3.20 25.28
N THR A 66 -0.76 3.07 26.24
CA THR A 66 -1.12 3.18 27.65
C THR A 66 -1.38 4.65 28.00
N GLU A 67 -2.17 4.94 29.03
CA GLU A 67 -2.54 6.32 29.43
C GLU A 67 -1.35 7.27 29.68
N LYS A 68 -0.13 6.73 29.82
CA LYS A 68 1.13 7.44 30.13
C LYS A 68 1.74 8.24 28.96
N VAL A 69 1.16 8.18 27.76
CA VAL A 69 1.68 8.92 26.60
C VAL A 69 1.29 10.41 26.66
N PRO A 70 2.19 11.39 26.41
CA PRO A 70 1.87 12.82 26.44
C PRO A 70 0.73 13.22 25.50
N SER A 71 -0.09 14.20 25.89
CA SER A 71 -1.24 14.67 25.10
C SER A 71 -0.85 15.28 23.75
N GLU A 72 0.28 15.97 23.68
CA GLU A 72 0.80 16.57 22.44
C GLU A 72 1.14 15.48 21.41
N PHE A 73 1.76 14.38 21.86
CA PHE A 73 2.05 13.24 21.00
C PHE A 73 0.78 12.58 20.46
N ARG A 74 -0.24 12.41 21.31
CA ARG A 74 -1.56 11.92 20.87
C ARG A 74 -2.19 12.84 19.82
N SER A 75 -2.02 14.16 19.97
CA SER A 75 -2.52 15.14 19.00
C SER A 75 -1.83 15.00 17.64
N HIS A 76 -0.49 14.87 17.60
CA HIS A 76 0.24 14.69 16.34
C HIS A 76 -0.15 13.40 15.61
N VAL A 77 -0.31 12.28 16.34
CA VAL A 77 -0.78 11.02 15.74
C VAL A 77 -2.21 11.16 15.22
N SER A 78 -3.10 11.84 15.95
CA SER A 78 -4.46 12.10 15.48
C SER A 78 -4.48 12.93 14.20
N LYS A 79 -3.70 14.01 14.12
CA LYS A 79 -3.60 14.86 12.93
C LYS A 79 -3.02 14.11 11.73
N MET A 80 -2.00 13.28 11.96
CA MET A 80 -1.42 12.45 10.90
C MET A 80 -2.43 11.42 10.37
N ARG A 81 -3.22 10.80 11.24
CA ARG A 81 -4.30 9.89 10.82
C ARG A 81 -5.41 10.59 10.05
N GLU A 82 -5.76 11.82 10.42
CA GLU A 82 -6.69 12.65 9.65
C GLU A 82 -6.12 12.94 8.25
N ALA A 83 -4.83 13.29 8.16
CA ALA A 83 -4.15 13.47 6.88
C ALA A 83 -4.18 12.18 6.03
N PHE A 84 -3.90 11.02 6.62
CA PHE A 84 -3.95 9.73 5.94
C PHE A 84 -5.36 9.43 5.39
N SER A 85 -6.42 9.73 6.13
CA SER A 85 -7.79 9.55 5.64
C SER A 85 -8.09 10.42 4.41
N LEU A 86 -7.53 11.64 4.34
CA LEU A 86 -7.67 12.51 3.17
C LEU A 86 -6.86 11.99 1.98
N LEU A 87 -5.66 11.49 2.22
CA LEU A 87 -4.84 10.85 1.18
C LEU A 87 -5.50 9.59 0.65
N ASP A 88 -5.96 8.70 1.51
CA ASP A 88 -6.63 7.44 1.14
C ASP A 88 -7.86 7.73 0.25
N SER A 89 -8.60 8.81 0.54
CA SER A 89 -9.73 9.24 -0.30
C SER A 89 -9.30 9.72 -1.69
N ALA A 90 -8.23 10.51 -1.77
CA ALA A 90 -7.69 11.00 -3.04
C ALA A 90 -7.07 9.87 -3.88
N ILE A 91 -6.36 8.94 -3.23
CA ILE A 91 -5.79 7.74 -3.87
C ILE A 91 -6.91 6.82 -4.38
N ALA A 92 -7.95 6.58 -3.59
CA ALA A 92 -9.07 5.76 -4.00
C ALA A 92 -9.75 6.35 -5.25
N ALA A 93 -9.94 7.68 -5.31
CA ALA A 93 -10.50 8.34 -6.48
C ALA A 93 -9.62 8.19 -7.74
N ALA A 94 -8.29 8.28 -7.58
CA ALA A 94 -7.36 8.07 -8.68
C ALA A 94 -7.38 6.59 -9.15
N ASN A 95 -7.29 5.64 -8.23
CA ASN A 95 -7.24 4.21 -8.50
C ASN A 95 -8.57 3.61 -8.97
N SER A 96 -9.71 4.27 -8.69
CA SER A 96 -11.01 3.81 -9.15
C SER A 96 -11.27 4.09 -10.64
N SER A 97 -10.34 4.74 -11.35
CA SER A 97 -10.44 4.86 -12.80
C SER A 97 -10.37 3.47 -13.43
N GLU A 98 -11.47 3.06 -14.10
CA GLU A 98 -11.58 1.80 -14.84
C GLU A 98 -10.48 1.65 -15.92
N ASP A 99 -9.88 2.79 -16.28
CA ASP A 99 -8.91 2.96 -17.33
C ASP A 99 -7.46 3.15 -16.83
N SER A 100 -7.19 2.81 -15.57
CA SER A 100 -5.84 2.93 -15.02
C SER A 100 -4.88 1.89 -15.60
N THR A 101 -3.66 2.31 -16.00
CA THR A 101 -2.58 1.39 -16.40
C THR A 101 -1.88 0.76 -15.19
N GLY A 102 -2.34 1.08 -13.98
CA GLY A 102 -1.88 0.58 -12.70
C GLY A 102 -2.47 1.37 -11.55
N SER A 103 -2.26 0.89 -10.33
CA SER A 103 -2.73 1.53 -9.10
C SER A 103 -1.58 2.22 -8.35
N LEU A 104 -1.86 3.40 -7.79
CA LEU A 104 -1.04 4.00 -6.74
C LEU A 104 -1.03 3.12 -5.50
N ASP A 105 0.10 3.08 -4.80
CA ASP A 105 0.23 2.39 -3.51
C ASP A 105 -0.05 3.36 -2.36
N PRO A 106 -1.15 3.16 -1.62
CA PRO A 106 -1.48 4.03 -0.50
C PRO A 106 -0.45 4.02 0.61
N THR A 107 0.21 2.88 0.86
CA THR A 107 1.24 2.75 1.89
C THR A 107 2.46 3.58 1.53
N MET A 108 2.88 3.56 0.26
CA MET A 108 4.02 4.36 -0.21
C MET A 108 3.71 5.86 -0.13
N VAL A 109 2.55 6.29 -0.63
CA VAL A 109 2.14 7.71 -0.57
C VAL A 109 2.08 8.19 0.88
N LYS A 110 1.50 7.39 1.79
CA LYS A 110 1.46 7.69 3.23
C LYS A 110 2.85 7.69 3.88
N ALA A 111 3.76 6.81 3.47
CA ALA A 111 5.14 6.80 3.96
C ALA A 111 5.89 8.07 3.53
N VAL A 112 5.70 8.52 2.29
CA VAL A 112 6.24 9.78 1.79
C VAL A 112 5.66 10.96 2.56
N PHE A 113 4.33 11.01 2.71
CA PHE A 113 3.68 12.09 3.45
C PHE A 113 4.14 12.15 4.91
N PHE A 114 4.24 11.00 5.57
CA PHE A 114 4.76 10.92 6.94
C PHE A 114 6.19 11.46 7.01
N ALA A 115 7.09 10.98 6.15
CA ALA A 115 8.49 11.39 6.20
C ALA A 115 8.68 12.90 5.95
N LEU A 116 7.88 13.48 5.05
CA LEU A 116 8.05 14.87 4.62
C LEU A 116 7.26 15.88 5.45
N CYS A 117 6.14 15.48 6.05
CA CYS A 117 5.15 16.39 6.66
C CYS A 117 4.79 16.04 8.12
N PHE A 118 5.45 15.07 8.76
CA PHE A 118 5.14 14.73 10.16
C PHE A 118 5.42 15.90 11.12
N GLY A 119 4.46 16.17 11.99
CA GLY A 119 4.50 17.28 12.95
C GLY A 119 3.78 18.54 12.46
N GLU A 120 3.43 18.61 11.18
CA GLU A 120 2.58 19.68 10.63
C GLU A 120 1.10 19.47 10.97
N ASP A 121 0.29 20.50 10.71
CA ASP A 121 -1.17 20.38 10.77
C ASP A 121 -1.68 19.50 9.62
N ALA A 122 -2.82 18.84 9.82
CA ALA A 122 -3.44 18.05 8.76
C ALA A 122 -3.71 18.93 7.52
N PRO A 123 -3.42 18.43 6.31
CA PRO A 123 -3.59 19.20 5.10
C PRO A 123 -5.08 19.43 4.84
N THR A 124 -5.40 20.47 4.08
CA THR A 124 -6.75 20.58 3.50
C THR A 124 -6.96 19.46 2.47
N ARG A 125 -8.22 19.08 2.21
CA ARG A 125 -8.56 18.09 1.16
C ARG A 125 -7.91 18.43 -0.19
N ARG A 126 -7.88 19.72 -0.56
CA ARG A 126 -7.24 20.19 -1.81
C ARG A 126 -5.73 19.95 -1.80
N ALA A 127 -5.07 20.20 -0.67
CA ALA A 127 -3.63 19.97 -0.53
C ALA A 127 -3.30 18.46 -0.55
N ALA A 128 -4.15 17.62 0.06
CA ALA A 128 -4.01 16.16 -0.03
C ALA A 128 -4.14 15.67 -1.48
N GLY A 129 -5.11 16.18 -2.25
CA GLY A 129 -5.25 15.88 -3.68
C GLY A 129 -3.99 16.22 -4.47
N LYS A 130 -3.50 17.46 -4.37
CA LYS A 130 -2.26 17.89 -5.03
C LYS A 130 -1.04 17.07 -4.64
N PHE A 131 -0.97 16.62 -3.39
CA PHE A 131 0.09 15.74 -2.94
C PHE A 131 0.03 14.38 -3.66
N VAL A 132 -1.17 13.81 -3.82
CA VAL A 132 -1.39 12.55 -4.55
C VAL A 132 -1.12 12.71 -6.05
N ASP A 133 -1.47 13.86 -6.65
CA ASP A 133 -1.18 14.19 -8.06
C ASP A 133 0.32 14.10 -8.38
N CYS A 134 1.21 14.24 -7.39
CA CYS A 134 2.65 14.10 -7.59
C CYS A 134 3.09 12.67 -7.96
N PHE A 135 2.25 11.65 -7.73
CA PHE A 135 2.60 10.24 -7.85
C PHE A 135 2.12 9.58 -9.15
N TYR A 136 1.39 10.29 -10.02
CA TYR A 136 0.95 9.76 -11.29
C TYR A 136 1.02 10.81 -12.40
N SER A 137 0.95 10.35 -13.64
CA SER A 137 0.65 11.19 -14.80
C SER A 137 -0.69 10.79 -15.39
N GLU A 138 -1.44 11.76 -15.89
CA GLU A 138 -2.62 11.51 -16.72
C GLU A 138 -2.18 11.37 -18.18
N GLN A 139 -2.67 10.32 -18.85
CA GLN A 139 -2.42 10.07 -20.26
C GLN A 139 -3.76 9.95 -20.99
N GLU A 140 -3.90 10.69 -22.09
CA GLU A 140 -5.02 10.54 -23.00
C GLU A 140 -4.77 9.32 -23.90
N LEU A 141 -5.62 8.30 -23.78
CA LEU A 141 -5.55 7.04 -24.52
C LEU A 141 -6.84 6.83 -25.31
N THR A 142 -6.80 5.88 -26.26
CA THR A 142 -7.96 5.51 -27.07
C THR A 142 -8.19 4.01 -27.01
N ARG A 143 -9.45 3.58 -26.94
CA ARG A 143 -9.87 2.17 -27.09
C ARG A 143 -10.92 2.05 -28.17
N GLU A 144 -10.97 0.87 -28.79
CA GLU A 144 -12.08 0.51 -29.66
C GLU A 144 -13.20 -0.12 -28.82
N VAL A 145 -14.41 0.38 -28.99
CA VAL A 145 -15.59 -0.06 -28.25
C VAL A 145 -16.65 -0.48 -29.26
N GLU A 146 -17.19 -1.68 -29.10
CA GLU A 146 -18.31 -2.14 -29.90
C GLU A 146 -19.62 -1.59 -29.30
N ARG A 147 -20.39 -0.87 -30.11
CA ARG A 147 -21.74 -0.41 -29.76
C ARG A 147 -22.73 -0.88 -30.81
N VAL A 148 -23.97 -1.08 -30.40
CA VAL A 148 -25.07 -1.38 -31.33
C VAL A 148 -25.70 -0.07 -31.76
N ASP A 149 -25.74 0.17 -33.07
CA ASP A 149 -26.33 1.38 -33.65
C ASP A 149 -27.88 1.35 -33.64
N GLU A 150 -28.50 2.44 -34.10
CA GLU A 150 -29.97 2.57 -34.16
C GLU A 150 -30.63 1.51 -35.09
N ASN A 151 -29.86 0.85 -35.95
CA ASN A 151 -30.33 -0.18 -36.88
C ASN A 151 -30.10 -1.60 -36.33
N GLY A 152 -29.49 -1.74 -35.15
CA GLY A 152 -29.16 -3.04 -34.57
C GLY A 152 -27.85 -3.64 -35.10
N GLU A 153 -27.03 -2.89 -35.81
CA GLU A 153 -25.72 -3.30 -36.31
C GLU A 153 -24.64 -3.00 -35.26
N THR A 154 -23.69 -3.94 -35.07
CA THR A 154 -22.53 -3.70 -34.20
C THR A 154 -21.51 -2.85 -34.95
N VAL A 155 -21.25 -1.66 -34.44
CA VAL A 155 -20.29 -0.69 -34.96
C VAL A 155 -19.15 -0.52 -33.97
N THR A 156 -17.92 -0.51 -34.48
CA THR A 156 -16.72 -0.24 -33.69
C THR A 156 -16.46 1.26 -33.69
N GLU A 157 -16.47 1.88 -32.52
CA GLU A 157 -16.14 3.30 -32.33
C GLU A 157 -14.85 3.45 -31.53
N THR A 158 -14.02 4.44 -31.90
CA THR A 158 -12.85 4.82 -31.10
C THR A 158 -13.27 5.81 -30.02
N GLU A 159 -13.13 5.43 -28.76
CA GLU A 159 -13.39 6.28 -27.60
C GLU A 159 -12.06 6.73 -26.98
N THR A 160 -11.97 8.02 -26.65
CA THR A 160 -10.84 8.59 -25.91
C THR A 160 -11.15 8.59 -24.41
N TYR A 161 -10.17 8.21 -23.59
CA TYR A 161 -10.27 8.20 -22.14
C TYR A 161 -8.97 8.69 -21.48
N ILE A 162 -9.05 9.06 -20.20
CA ILE A 162 -7.87 9.48 -19.41
C ILE A 162 -7.48 8.35 -18.47
N ALA A 163 -6.29 7.80 -18.69
CA ALA A 163 -5.67 6.82 -17.82
C ALA A 163 -4.72 7.51 -16.84
N ILE A 164 -4.74 7.08 -15.58
CA ILE A 164 -3.63 7.37 -14.68
C ILE A 164 -2.53 6.34 -14.87
N THR A 165 -1.27 6.80 -14.87
CA THR A 165 -0.08 5.95 -14.88
C THR A 165 0.77 6.30 -13.66
N PRO A 166 0.98 5.37 -12.70
CA PRO A 166 1.86 5.60 -11.57
C PRO A 166 3.28 5.98 -12.01
N LEU A 167 3.85 6.98 -11.36
CA LEU A 167 5.22 7.43 -11.60
C LEU A 167 6.23 6.60 -10.81
N SER A 168 7.49 6.64 -11.26
CA SER A 168 8.60 6.21 -10.42
C SER A 168 8.72 7.12 -9.19
N LEU A 169 9.24 6.61 -8.08
CA LEU A 169 9.50 7.46 -6.90
C LEU A 169 10.44 8.62 -7.21
N SER A 170 11.41 8.43 -8.11
CA SER A 170 12.32 9.49 -8.53
C SER A 170 11.57 10.66 -9.18
N ASP A 171 10.63 10.36 -10.07
CA ASP A 171 9.81 11.39 -10.73
C ASP A 171 8.83 12.02 -9.75
N ALA A 172 8.24 11.22 -8.85
CA ALA A 172 7.38 11.72 -7.80
C ALA A 172 8.12 12.71 -6.88
N TYR A 173 9.39 12.46 -6.55
CA TYR A 173 10.20 13.39 -5.76
C TYR A 173 10.46 14.73 -6.47
N ILE A 174 10.58 14.74 -7.79
CA ILE A 174 10.70 15.98 -8.58
C ILE A 174 9.42 16.81 -8.46
N ASN A 175 8.26 16.16 -8.60
CA ASN A 175 6.96 16.80 -8.46
C ASN A 175 6.76 17.33 -7.02
N LEU A 176 7.04 16.50 -6.02
CA LEU A 176 6.95 16.86 -4.60
C LEU A 176 7.88 18.01 -4.24
N SER A 177 9.10 18.05 -4.80
CA SER A 177 10.02 19.15 -4.56
C SER A 177 9.44 20.50 -5.02
N THR A 178 8.72 20.48 -6.14
CA THR A 178 8.04 21.66 -6.69
C THR A 178 6.84 22.05 -5.82
N GLU A 179 5.99 21.10 -5.44
CA GLU A 179 4.79 21.37 -4.64
C GLU A 179 5.14 21.84 -3.21
N LEU A 180 6.19 21.27 -2.61
CA LEU A 180 6.65 21.63 -1.25
C LEU A 180 7.61 22.83 -1.22
N GLY A 181 8.13 23.26 -2.39
CA GLY A 181 9.09 24.37 -2.49
C GLY A 181 10.44 24.10 -1.82
N ARG A 182 10.82 22.83 -1.65
CA ARG A 182 12.11 22.40 -1.09
C ARG A 182 12.65 21.17 -1.83
N GLU A 183 13.95 20.96 -1.81
CA GLU A 183 14.56 19.73 -2.31
C GLU A 183 14.19 18.52 -1.42
N ILE A 184 13.99 17.35 -2.04
CA ILE A 184 13.86 16.07 -1.33
C ILE A 184 15.26 15.47 -1.18
N SER A 185 15.78 15.51 0.04
CA SER A 185 17.15 15.09 0.36
C SER A 185 17.30 13.57 0.34
N ASP A 186 18.54 13.06 0.33
CA ASP A 186 18.77 11.61 0.42
C ASP A 186 18.37 11.05 1.79
N GLU A 187 18.46 11.86 2.86
CA GLU A 187 17.95 11.49 4.19
C GLU A 187 16.43 11.32 4.19
N ASP A 188 15.70 12.20 3.49
CA ASP A 188 14.24 12.03 3.29
C ASP A 188 13.96 10.69 2.59
N LYS A 189 14.68 10.39 1.50
CA LYS A 189 14.49 9.17 0.70
C LYS A 189 14.78 7.89 1.50
N ASP A 190 15.85 7.89 2.29
CA ASP A 190 16.19 6.75 3.15
C ASP A 190 15.15 6.56 4.26
N ASN A 191 14.65 7.65 4.86
CA ASN A 191 13.58 7.58 5.85
C ASN A 191 12.27 7.05 5.24
N ILE A 192 11.90 7.51 4.04
CA ILE A 192 10.74 7.00 3.29
C ILE A 192 10.86 5.49 3.07
N ARG A 193 12.02 5.03 2.58
CA ARG A 193 12.26 3.60 2.33
C ARG A 193 12.17 2.79 3.63
N HIS A 194 12.71 3.32 4.73
CA HIS A 194 12.61 2.69 6.06
C HIS A 194 11.17 2.58 6.55
N ILE A 195 10.40 3.67 6.50
CA ILE A 195 8.98 3.68 6.91
C ILE A 195 8.17 2.71 6.05
N TYR A 196 8.34 2.75 4.73
CA TYR A 196 7.62 1.86 3.82
C TYR A 196 7.92 0.39 4.13
N THR A 197 9.20 0.03 4.25
CA THR A 197 9.62 -1.36 4.54
C THR A 197 9.09 -1.83 5.90
N MET A 198 9.05 -0.95 6.90
CA MET A 198 8.48 -1.25 8.21
C MET A 198 6.98 -1.52 8.17
N ILE A 199 6.24 -0.85 7.28
CA ILE A 199 4.79 -0.96 7.22
C ILE A 199 4.30 -2.05 6.26
N ALA A 200 4.91 -2.13 5.08
CA ALA A 200 4.52 -3.02 4.00
C ALA A 200 5.27 -4.37 4.03
N GLY A 201 6.42 -4.44 4.70
CA GLY A 201 7.35 -5.56 4.61
C GLY A 201 8.35 -5.42 3.46
N PRO A 202 9.35 -6.32 3.37
CA PRO A 202 10.33 -6.30 2.31
C PRO A 202 9.74 -6.78 0.97
N MET A 203 9.96 -6.00 -0.09
CA MET A 203 9.53 -6.35 -1.45
C MET A 203 10.27 -7.59 -1.98
N GLY A 204 9.53 -8.63 -2.35
CA GLY A 204 10.06 -9.74 -3.14
C GLY A 204 11.08 -10.63 -2.41
N VAL A 205 11.09 -10.62 -1.07
CA VAL A 205 12.00 -11.45 -0.27
C VAL A 205 11.21 -12.29 0.73
N GLU A 206 10.88 -13.52 0.35
CA GLU A 206 10.62 -14.60 1.30
C GLU A 206 11.59 -15.75 1.05
N ASN A 207 12.54 -15.93 1.97
CA ASN A 207 13.47 -17.06 1.98
C ASN A 207 12.86 -18.24 2.75
N TYR A 208 11.62 -18.60 2.43
CA TYR A 208 11.01 -19.79 3.01
C TYR A 208 11.64 -21.04 2.36
N THR A 209 12.28 -21.87 3.18
CA THR A 209 12.95 -23.11 2.73
C THR A 209 12.17 -24.37 3.12
N GLY A 210 10.98 -24.21 3.71
CA GLY A 210 10.13 -25.34 4.08
C GLY A 210 9.37 -25.90 2.88
N ALA A 211 8.57 -26.94 3.11
CA ALA A 211 7.77 -27.57 2.07
C ALA A 211 6.58 -26.68 1.67
N TYR A 212 6.27 -26.68 0.38
CA TYR A 212 5.10 -26.04 -0.22
C TYR A 212 4.68 -26.81 -1.47
N GLU A 213 3.41 -26.69 -1.84
CA GLU A 213 2.89 -27.22 -3.10
C GLU A 213 2.70 -26.07 -4.10
N VAL A 214 3.32 -26.21 -5.27
CA VAL A 214 3.19 -25.26 -6.38
C VAL A 214 1.75 -25.29 -6.91
N GLY A 215 1.26 -24.14 -7.38
CA GLY A 215 -0.04 -24.03 -8.04
C GLY A 215 -0.20 -24.93 -9.26
N GLY A 216 -1.44 -25.06 -9.71
CA GLY A 216 -1.79 -25.83 -10.91
C GLY A 216 -1.43 -25.12 -12.21
N GLN A 217 -2.13 -25.47 -13.29
CA GLN A 217 -1.86 -24.89 -14.60
C GLN A 217 -2.43 -23.47 -14.70
N LYS A 218 -1.68 -22.57 -15.36
CA LYS A 218 -2.05 -21.16 -15.55
C LYS A 218 -3.46 -21.06 -16.17
N SER A 219 -4.36 -20.41 -15.45
CA SER A 219 -5.70 -19.99 -15.91
C SER A 219 -6.01 -18.57 -15.42
N VAL A 220 -6.80 -17.84 -16.21
CA VAL A 220 -7.28 -16.49 -15.87
C VAL A 220 -8.75 -16.48 -15.42
N GLU A 221 -9.43 -17.62 -15.48
CA GLU A 221 -10.82 -17.74 -15.04
C GLU A 221 -10.90 -17.74 -13.51
N ILE A 222 -11.87 -17.00 -12.97
CA ILE A 222 -12.26 -17.09 -11.56
C ILE A 222 -13.50 -17.99 -11.52
N ASP A 223 -13.35 -19.19 -10.98
CA ASP A 223 -14.45 -20.14 -10.87
C ASP A 223 -15.23 -19.91 -9.58
N LEU A 224 -16.50 -19.52 -9.72
CA LEU A 224 -17.43 -19.33 -8.61
C LEU A 224 -18.22 -20.60 -8.28
N SER A 225 -18.00 -21.72 -8.97
CA SER A 225 -18.81 -22.95 -8.81
C SER A 225 -18.76 -23.55 -7.41
N THR A 226 -17.67 -23.29 -6.68
CA THR A 226 -17.48 -23.74 -5.29
C THR A 226 -17.85 -22.67 -4.26
N PHE A 227 -18.38 -21.51 -4.69
CA PHE A 227 -18.84 -20.47 -3.78
C PHE A 227 -20.22 -20.85 -3.25
N SER A 228 -20.43 -20.56 -1.97
CA SER A 228 -21.66 -20.76 -1.24
C SER A 228 -22.65 -19.63 -1.49
N ASP A 229 -22.19 -18.37 -1.45
CA ASP A 229 -22.98 -17.18 -1.77
C ASP A 229 -22.05 -16.01 -2.14
N PRO A 230 -21.77 -15.80 -3.45
CA PRO A 230 -20.79 -14.80 -3.89
C PRO A 230 -21.22 -13.35 -3.61
N SER A 231 -22.48 -13.11 -3.22
CA SER A 231 -23.02 -11.78 -2.90
C SER A 231 -22.67 -11.29 -1.49
N THR A 232 -22.27 -12.18 -0.59
CA THR A 232 -22.16 -11.89 0.86
C THR A 232 -20.74 -11.58 1.32
N LYS A 233 -19.73 -11.78 0.47
CA LYS A 233 -18.31 -11.69 0.82
C LYS A 233 -18.00 -12.47 2.10
N ASN A 234 -18.27 -13.77 2.10
CA ASN A 234 -18.13 -14.65 3.26
C ASN A 234 -16.79 -15.41 3.29
N ALA A 235 -16.45 -15.95 4.47
CA ALA A 235 -15.19 -16.63 4.73
C ALA A 235 -15.02 -17.93 3.91
N HIS A 236 -16.09 -18.71 3.75
CA HIS A 236 -16.04 -19.94 2.96
C HIS A 236 -15.63 -19.64 1.51
N ASP A 237 -16.17 -18.58 0.93
CA ASP A 237 -15.92 -18.18 -0.44
C ASP A 237 -14.57 -17.49 -0.60
N LEU A 238 -14.04 -16.82 0.44
CA LEU A 238 -12.64 -16.40 0.48
C LEU A 238 -11.69 -17.61 0.39
N ALA A 239 -11.96 -18.69 1.13
CA ALA A 239 -11.16 -19.91 1.04
C ALA A 239 -11.27 -20.54 -0.37
N ALA A 240 -12.48 -20.61 -0.92
CA ALA A 240 -12.71 -21.11 -2.28
C ALA A 240 -11.97 -20.27 -3.34
N TYR A 241 -11.99 -18.95 -3.23
CA TYR A 241 -11.26 -18.04 -4.10
C TYR A 241 -9.75 -18.27 -4.04
N ALA A 242 -9.18 -18.42 -2.83
CA ALA A 242 -7.77 -18.70 -2.66
C ALA A 242 -7.38 -20.06 -3.25
N ILE A 243 -8.21 -21.10 -3.06
CA ILE A 243 -8.01 -22.41 -3.68
C ILE A 243 -8.03 -22.29 -5.21
N ASN A 244 -9.00 -21.56 -5.79
CA ASN A 244 -9.05 -21.31 -7.23
C ASN A 244 -7.79 -20.60 -7.75
N ALA A 245 -7.29 -19.59 -7.03
CA ALA A 245 -6.06 -18.89 -7.39
C ALA A 245 -4.82 -19.82 -7.40
N TRP A 246 -4.69 -20.69 -6.39
CA TRP A 246 -3.65 -21.71 -6.34
C TRP A 246 -3.79 -22.75 -7.46
N GLN A 247 -4.98 -23.32 -7.67
CA GLN A 247 -5.24 -24.29 -8.74
C GLN A 247 -5.01 -23.71 -10.13
N SER A 248 -5.25 -22.40 -10.30
CA SER A 248 -5.06 -21.67 -11.56
C SER A 248 -3.64 -21.14 -11.74
N GLY A 249 -2.70 -21.50 -10.86
CA GLY A 249 -1.29 -21.15 -10.98
C GLY A 249 -1.03 -19.66 -10.99
N TRP A 250 -1.74 -18.88 -10.16
CA TRP A 250 -1.56 -17.43 -10.08
C TRP A 250 -0.11 -17.09 -9.67
N GLY A 251 0.43 -16.06 -10.31
CA GLY A 251 1.76 -15.54 -10.01
C GLY A 251 1.76 -14.57 -8.83
N TYR A 252 2.97 -14.16 -8.43
CA TYR A 252 3.16 -13.11 -7.43
C TYR A 252 3.86 -11.92 -8.08
N VAL A 253 3.23 -10.75 -8.01
CA VAL A 253 3.83 -9.47 -8.36
C VAL A 253 3.42 -8.44 -7.31
N TRP A 254 4.39 -7.69 -6.79
CA TRP A 254 4.16 -6.74 -5.70
C TRP A 254 3.14 -5.67 -6.10
N GLY A 255 2.16 -5.41 -5.23
CA GLY A 255 1.14 -4.38 -5.43
C GLY A 255 0.04 -4.77 -6.42
N THR A 256 -0.15 -6.07 -6.72
CA THR A 256 -1.29 -6.57 -7.51
C THR A 256 -2.27 -7.35 -6.64
N TYR A 257 -3.52 -7.47 -7.09
CA TYR A 257 -4.63 -7.98 -6.28
C TYR A 257 -5.52 -8.97 -7.04
N GLY A 258 -4.91 -9.80 -7.90
CA GLY A 258 -5.60 -10.80 -8.73
C GLY A 258 -5.85 -10.34 -10.16
N GLN A 259 -5.37 -9.16 -10.55
CA GLN A 259 -5.43 -8.66 -11.93
C GLN A 259 -4.67 -9.57 -12.88
N ILE A 260 -5.14 -9.63 -14.14
CA ILE A 260 -4.37 -10.22 -15.23
C ILE A 260 -3.15 -9.33 -15.45
N MET A 261 -1.96 -9.93 -15.42
CA MET A 261 -0.71 -9.24 -15.68
C MET A 261 -0.54 -9.05 -17.19
N THR A 262 -1.07 -7.94 -17.73
CA THR A 262 -0.84 -7.52 -19.11
C THR A 262 0.55 -6.90 -19.25
N GLU A 263 1.00 -6.67 -20.49
CA GLU A 263 2.27 -5.97 -20.75
C GLU A 263 2.23 -4.54 -20.20
N GLU A 264 1.09 -3.86 -20.29
CA GLU A 264 0.92 -2.49 -19.78
C GLU A 264 1.00 -2.46 -18.25
N LEU A 265 0.29 -3.37 -17.57
CA LEU A 265 0.35 -3.47 -16.11
C LEU A 265 1.77 -3.83 -15.65
N PHE A 266 2.45 -4.72 -16.38
CA PHE A 266 3.83 -5.09 -16.07
C PHE A 266 4.78 -3.90 -16.21
N ALA A 267 4.71 -3.15 -17.31
CA ALA A 267 5.51 -1.95 -17.52
C ALA A 267 5.27 -0.88 -16.43
N SER A 268 4.00 -0.68 -16.06
CA SER A 268 3.60 0.20 -14.97
C SER A 268 4.21 -0.22 -13.63
N LYS A 269 4.14 -1.51 -13.28
CA LYS A 269 4.74 -2.04 -12.05
C LYS A 269 6.28 -2.02 -12.06
N LEU A 270 6.92 -2.19 -13.21
CA LEU A 270 8.37 -2.00 -13.36
C LEU A 270 8.80 -0.57 -13.05
N GLN A 271 8.06 0.41 -13.56
CA GLN A 271 8.33 1.83 -13.30
C GLN A 271 8.08 2.18 -11.83
N GLN A 272 6.99 1.67 -11.25
CA GLN A 272 6.62 1.92 -9.86
C GLN A 272 7.61 1.27 -8.87
N TYR A 273 8.11 0.07 -9.18
CA TYR A 273 8.91 -0.76 -8.27
C TYR A 273 10.18 -1.35 -8.92
N PRO A 274 11.16 -0.53 -9.32
CA PRO A 274 12.37 -1.03 -9.99
C PRO A 274 13.18 -2.01 -9.13
N GLU A 275 13.28 -1.77 -7.82
CA GLU A 275 14.07 -2.63 -6.91
C GLU A 275 13.38 -3.96 -6.56
N GLY A 276 12.04 -4.04 -6.67
CA GLY A 276 11.29 -5.28 -6.39
C GLY A 276 10.86 -5.99 -7.66
N VAL A 277 10.02 -5.34 -8.47
CA VAL A 277 9.53 -5.92 -9.73
C VAL A 277 10.64 -5.94 -10.77
N GLY A 278 11.43 -4.86 -10.89
CA GLY A 278 12.53 -4.77 -11.85
C GLY A 278 13.65 -5.80 -11.60
N SER A 279 13.97 -6.08 -10.34
CA SER A 279 14.92 -7.15 -9.96
C SER A 279 14.52 -8.55 -10.43
N TYR A 280 13.24 -8.76 -10.77
CA TYR A 280 12.70 -10.02 -11.29
C TYR A 280 12.09 -9.89 -12.69
N ALA A 281 12.38 -8.81 -13.43
CA ALA A 281 11.66 -8.47 -14.67
C ALA A 281 11.58 -9.65 -15.66
N ASP A 282 12.72 -10.24 -16.02
CA ASP A 282 12.78 -11.38 -16.96
C ASP A 282 11.98 -12.59 -16.46
N PHE A 283 12.00 -12.83 -15.14
CA PHE A 283 11.25 -13.93 -14.54
C PHE A 283 9.74 -13.67 -14.59
N ILE A 284 9.31 -12.45 -14.24
CA ILE A 284 7.90 -12.07 -14.28
C ILE A 284 7.38 -12.12 -15.72
N GLN A 285 8.14 -11.60 -16.69
CA GLN A 285 7.82 -11.65 -18.12
C GLN A 285 7.60 -13.09 -18.58
N ALA A 286 8.51 -14.00 -18.23
CA ALA A 286 8.46 -15.39 -18.70
C ALA A 286 7.38 -16.23 -18.01
N ASN A 287 7.07 -15.94 -16.74
CA ASN A 287 6.24 -16.84 -15.91
C ASN A 287 4.85 -16.27 -15.61
N TRP A 288 4.70 -14.96 -15.39
CA TRP A 288 3.49 -14.37 -14.82
C TRP A 288 2.68 -13.51 -15.79
N VAL A 289 3.32 -12.88 -16.78
CA VAL A 289 2.58 -12.16 -17.83
C VAL A 289 1.58 -13.09 -18.52
N GLY A 290 0.38 -12.57 -18.78
CA GLY A 290 -0.79 -13.28 -19.29
C GLY A 290 -1.53 -14.14 -18.27
N GLY A 291 -1.03 -14.29 -17.04
CA GLY A 291 -1.72 -14.93 -15.93
C GLY A 291 -2.24 -13.91 -14.92
N ARG A 292 -3.06 -14.35 -13.96
CA ARG A 292 -3.42 -13.51 -12.80
C ARG A 292 -2.28 -13.45 -11.80
N THR A 293 -2.10 -12.29 -11.17
CA THR A 293 -1.07 -12.09 -10.15
C THR A 293 -1.63 -11.37 -8.94
N ALA A 294 -1.14 -11.73 -7.76
CA ALA A 294 -1.44 -11.04 -6.52
C ALA A 294 -0.21 -10.99 -5.61
N ASP A 295 -0.08 -9.94 -4.79
CA ASP A 295 0.73 -10.03 -3.58
C ASP A 295 -0.06 -10.70 -2.44
N CYS A 296 0.56 -10.82 -1.25
CA CYS A 296 0.00 -11.59 -0.14
C CYS A 296 -1.38 -11.09 0.30
N VAL A 297 -1.48 -9.81 0.67
CA VAL A 297 -2.74 -9.18 1.05
C VAL A 297 -3.64 -8.92 -0.16
N GLY A 298 -3.04 -8.72 -1.34
CA GLY A 298 -3.70 -8.58 -2.64
C GLY A 298 -4.53 -9.80 -3.01
N LEU A 299 -4.13 -11.01 -2.60
CA LEU A 299 -4.94 -12.22 -2.77
C LEU A 299 -6.26 -12.12 -1.99
N ILE A 300 -6.22 -11.58 -0.77
CA ILE A 300 -7.41 -11.38 0.07
C ILE A 300 -8.24 -10.20 -0.43
N LYS A 301 -7.58 -9.08 -0.78
CA LYS A 301 -8.25 -7.90 -1.35
C LYS A 301 -8.93 -8.22 -2.68
N GLY A 302 -8.33 -9.06 -3.51
CA GLY A 302 -8.90 -9.52 -4.77
C GLY A 302 -10.28 -10.14 -4.56
N TYR A 303 -10.42 -11.05 -3.61
CA TYR A 303 -11.75 -11.59 -3.25
C TYR A 303 -12.70 -10.49 -2.78
N GLY A 304 -12.24 -9.62 -1.86
CA GLY A 304 -13.03 -8.51 -1.34
C GLY A 304 -13.52 -7.55 -2.44
N TRP A 305 -12.75 -7.37 -3.50
CA TRP A 305 -13.03 -6.43 -4.61
C TRP A 305 -13.67 -7.07 -5.84
N LEU A 306 -13.90 -8.38 -5.80
CA LEU A 306 -14.53 -9.10 -6.89
C LEU A 306 -16.01 -8.73 -7.01
N ASP A 307 -16.39 -8.22 -8.18
CA ASP A 307 -17.78 -8.18 -8.61
C ASP A 307 -18.17 -9.58 -9.09
N ALA A 308 -19.12 -10.21 -8.40
CA ALA A 308 -19.51 -11.58 -8.69
C ALA A 308 -20.35 -11.73 -9.97
N GLU A 309 -20.96 -10.64 -10.45
CA GLU A 309 -21.78 -10.66 -11.66
C GLU A 309 -20.92 -10.49 -12.90
N THR A 310 -19.93 -9.59 -12.85
CA THR A 310 -19.05 -9.29 -13.99
C THR A 310 -17.71 -10.04 -13.97
N LEU A 311 -17.34 -10.62 -12.82
CA LEU A 311 -16.02 -11.22 -12.54
C LEU A 311 -14.84 -10.23 -12.64
N GLU A 312 -15.14 -8.94 -12.55
CA GLU A 312 -14.14 -7.87 -12.53
C GLU A 312 -13.65 -7.59 -11.11
N LEU A 313 -12.37 -7.25 -11.00
CA LEU A 313 -11.76 -6.83 -9.74
C LEU A 313 -11.76 -5.30 -9.69
N ARG A 314 -12.68 -4.72 -8.94
CA ARG A 314 -12.86 -3.27 -8.86
C ARG A 314 -12.22 -2.71 -7.61
N TYR A 315 -11.19 -1.89 -7.79
CA TYR A 315 -10.36 -1.36 -6.71
C TYR A 315 -11.20 -0.74 -5.58
N GLY A 316 -10.93 -1.15 -4.33
CA GLY A 316 -11.52 -0.54 -3.14
C GLY A 316 -13.04 -0.70 -2.99
N THR A 317 -13.66 -1.66 -3.68
CA THR A 317 -15.12 -1.87 -3.64
C THR A 317 -15.55 -2.80 -2.48
N ASN A 318 -16.88 -2.98 -2.35
CA ASN A 318 -17.52 -3.84 -1.33
C ASN A 318 -17.15 -3.51 0.12
N GLY A 319 -16.80 -2.24 0.38
CA GLY A 319 -16.45 -1.78 1.73
C GLY A 319 -15.05 -2.20 2.21
N MET A 320 -14.25 -2.87 1.37
CA MET A 320 -12.87 -3.23 1.69
C MET A 320 -11.90 -2.15 1.15
N PRO A 321 -11.23 -1.35 2.00
CA PRO A 321 -10.21 -0.39 1.57
C PRO A 321 -8.91 -1.09 1.16
N ASP A 322 -8.03 -0.36 0.46
CA ASP A 322 -6.68 -0.84 0.19
C ASP A 322 -5.78 -0.63 1.41
N VAL A 323 -5.47 -1.75 2.08
CA VAL A 323 -4.61 -1.80 3.25
C VAL A 323 -3.57 -2.91 3.10
N GLY A 324 -2.39 -2.71 3.72
CA GLY A 324 -1.33 -3.72 3.77
C GLY A 324 -1.64 -4.88 4.72
N ALA A 325 -0.87 -5.97 4.65
CA ALA A 325 -1.04 -7.17 5.49
C ALA A 325 -1.10 -6.85 6.99
N ASN A 326 -0.17 -6.02 7.48
CA ASN A 326 -0.14 -5.59 8.87
C ASN A 326 -1.37 -4.77 9.26
N GLN A 327 -1.77 -3.84 8.40
CA GLN A 327 -2.93 -3.00 8.68
C GLN A 327 -4.23 -3.84 8.65
N MET A 328 -4.32 -4.86 7.79
CA MET A 328 -5.42 -5.83 7.81
C MET A 328 -5.54 -6.52 9.18
N TYR A 329 -4.41 -6.96 9.75
CA TYR A 329 -4.34 -7.55 11.09
C TYR A 329 -4.73 -6.56 12.19
N TYR A 330 -4.15 -5.36 12.21
CA TYR A 330 -4.45 -4.38 13.26
C TYR A 330 -5.87 -3.79 13.17
N ASN A 331 -6.53 -3.89 12.01
CA ASN A 331 -7.93 -3.51 11.85
C ASN A 331 -8.91 -4.61 12.33
N ALA A 332 -8.46 -5.85 12.53
CA ALA A 332 -9.33 -6.96 12.93
C ALA A 332 -9.87 -6.79 14.36
N THR A 333 -11.17 -7.00 14.51
CA THR A 333 -11.87 -6.99 15.80
C THR A 333 -11.84 -8.36 16.48
N VAL A 334 -11.65 -9.43 15.70
CA VAL A 334 -11.52 -10.81 16.16
C VAL A 334 -10.22 -11.39 15.63
N SER A 335 -9.30 -11.72 16.54
CA SER A 335 -7.99 -12.28 16.26
C SER A 335 -7.44 -13.01 17.48
N GLY A 336 -6.37 -13.79 17.30
CA GLY A 336 -5.70 -14.50 18.38
C GLY A 336 -4.31 -14.99 17.98
N THR A 337 -3.56 -15.52 18.94
CA THR A 337 -2.28 -16.19 18.66
C THR A 337 -2.54 -17.48 17.89
N ILE A 338 -1.61 -17.87 17.00
CA ILE A 338 -1.83 -18.96 16.05
C ILE A 338 -2.21 -20.31 16.70
N ASP A 339 -1.73 -20.56 17.92
CA ASP A 339 -2.01 -21.76 18.73
C ASP A 339 -3.47 -21.85 19.23
N THR A 340 -4.22 -20.75 19.11
CA THR A 340 -5.65 -20.67 19.49
C THR A 340 -6.59 -20.70 18.29
N MET A 341 -6.05 -20.83 17.07
CA MET A 341 -6.83 -20.69 15.84
C MET A 341 -7.93 -21.75 15.74
N PRO A 342 -9.20 -21.36 15.49
CA PRO A 342 -10.25 -22.31 15.24
C PRO A 342 -10.12 -22.91 13.83
N ASP A 343 -10.67 -24.10 13.62
CA ASP A 343 -10.70 -24.76 12.31
C ASP A 343 -11.83 -24.18 11.46
N THR A 344 -11.65 -22.94 10.99
CA THR A 344 -12.63 -22.21 10.18
C THR A 344 -11.97 -21.74 8.89
N PRO A 345 -12.26 -22.37 7.74
CA PRO A 345 -11.79 -21.90 6.44
C PRO A 345 -12.16 -20.43 6.18
N GLY A 346 -11.25 -19.67 5.58
CA GLY A 346 -11.41 -18.25 5.31
C GLY A 346 -10.92 -17.33 6.43
N LEU A 347 -10.44 -17.88 7.55
CA LEU A 347 -9.58 -17.10 8.43
C LEU A 347 -8.29 -16.73 7.71
N ALA A 348 -7.78 -15.54 8.01
CA ALA A 348 -6.43 -15.20 7.60
C ALA A 348 -5.42 -15.62 8.69
N VAL A 349 -4.22 -15.94 8.25
CA VAL A 349 -3.06 -16.23 9.11
C VAL A 349 -1.98 -15.21 8.82
N TRP A 350 -1.29 -14.74 9.85
CA TRP A 350 -0.45 -13.55 9.75
C TRP A 350 0.83 -13.66 10.59
N HIS A 351 1.89 -13.05 10.07
CA HIS A 351 3.06 -12.60 10.83
C HIS A 351 3.48 -11.23 10.30
N ASP A 352 4.34 -10.51 11.02
CA ASP A 352 4.74 -9.16 10.62
C ASP A 352 5.25 -9.14 9.16
N GLY A 353 4.57 -8.37 8.31
CA GLY A 353 4.84 -8.23 6.88
C GLY A 353 4.13 -9.19 5.93
N HIS A 354 3.44 -10.24 6.40
CA HIS A 354 2.86 -11.26 5.50
C HIS A 354 1.54 -11.85 5.99
N ILE A 355 0.69 -12.28 5.05
CA ILE A 355 -0.64 -12.81 5.32
C ILE A 355 -1.03 -13.91 4.33
N GLY A 356 -1.75 -14.93 4.79
CA GLY A 356 -2.29 -16.02 3.99
C GLY A 356 -3.73 -16.35 4.37
N VAL A 357 -4.38 -17.23 3.60
CA VAL A 357 -5.76 -17.69 3.80
C VAL A 357 -5.74 -19.14 4.26
N TYR A 358 -6.26 -19.41 5.46
CA TYR A 358 -6.46 -20.76 5.96
C TYR A 358 -7.64 -21.43 5.22
N ILE A 359 -7.43 -22.64 4.70
CA ILE A 359 -8.43 -23.35 3.89
C ILE A 359 -9.00 -24.60 4.59
N GLY A 360 -8.66 -24.82 5.86
CA GLY A 360 -9.08 -26.00 6.64
C GLY A 360 -8.00 -27.07 6.73
N SER A 361 -8.17 -28.02 7.66
CA SER A 361 -7.30 -29.21 7.80
C SER A 361 -5.80 -28.91 7.95
N GLY A 362 -5.42 -27.77 8.53
CA GLY A 362 -4.02 -27.38 8.70
C GLY A 362 -3.36 -26.82 7.43
N GLU A 363 -4.11 -26.49 6.38
CA GLU A 363 -3.57 -25.99 5.11
C GLU A 363 -3.82 -24.48 4.93
N VAL A 364 -2.88 -23.81 4.27
CA VAL A 364 -2.91 -22.37 4.00
C VAL A 364 -2.58 -22.12 2.53
N ILE A 365 -3.32 -21.22 1.89
CA ILE A 365 -2.96 -20.64 0.59
C ILE A 365 -2.38 -19.25 0.80
N GLU A 366 -1.24 -18.98 0.18
CA GLU A 366 -0.55 -17.71 0.29
C GLU A 366 0.14 -17.32 -1.03
N ALA A 367 0.11 -16.03 -1.34
CA ALA A 367 0.96 -15.49 -2.40
C ALA A 367 2.35 -15.20 -1.78
N MET A 368 3.26 -16.17 -1.90
CA MET A 368 4.48 -16.23 -1.07
C MET A 368 5.61 -15.32 -1.56
N GLY A 369 5.71 -15.08 -2.87
CA GLY A 369 6.75 -14.22 -3.42
C GLY A 369 7.00 -14.48 -4.89
N THR A 370 7.74 -13.57 -5.54
CA THR A 370 7.85 -13.51 -7.00
C THR A 370 8.32 -14.81 -7.65
N LYS A 371 9.24 -15.55 -7.02
CA LYS A 371 9.75 -16.83 -7.55
C LYS A 371 8.83 -18.03 -7.31
N TYR A 372 7.80 -17.87 -6.48
CA TYR A 372 6.92 -18.95 -6.04
C TYR A 372 5.51 -18.83 -6.62
N GLY A 373 4.95 -17.62 -6.66
CA GLY A 373 3.54 -17.39 -6.99
C GLY A 373 2.61 -17.64 -5.80
N VAL A 374 1.37 -18.03 -6.10
CA VAL A 374 0.40 -18.51 -5.11
C VAL A 374 0.64 -20.00 -4.88
N VAL A 375 0.89 -20.36 -3.63
CA VAL A 375 1.26 -21.73 -3.21
C VAL A 375 0.40 -22.18 -2.05
N LYS A 376 0.39 -23.51 -1.83
CA LYS A 376 -0.20 -24.10 -0.63
C LYS A 376 0.90 -24.52 0.35
N THR A 377 0.73 -24.18 1.61
CA THR A 377 1.63 -24.55 2.72
C THR A 377 0.86 -25.23 3.85
N GLN A 378 1.60 -25.89 4.72
CA GLN A 378 1.07 -26.32 6.01
C GLN A 378 1.09 -25.14 6.98
N LEU A 379 0.04 -25.02 7.79
CA LEU A 379 -0.05 -24.05 8.88
C LEU A 379 1.10 -24.25 9.87
N GLU A 380 1.31 -25.50 10.28
CA GLU A 380 2.36 -25.88 11.21
C GLU A 380 3.74 -25.70 10.57
N GLY A 381 4.66 -25.06 11.32
CA GLY A 381 6.05 -24.87 10.87
C GLY A 381 6.26 -23.74 9.86
N ARG A 382 5.20 -23.13 9.31
CA ARG A 382 5.31 -21.99 8.36
C ARG A 382 5.72 -20.67 9.02
N GLY A 383 5.61 -20.58 10.35
CA GLY A 383 6.03 -19.40 11.13
C GLY A 383 4.94 -18.34 11.30
N TRP A 384 3.68 -18.65 11.00
CA TRP A 384 2.54 -17.82 11.35
C TRP A 384 2.49 -17.57 12.86
N THR A 385 2.12 -16.35 13.25
CA THR A 385 2.12 -15.94 14.66
C THR A 385 0.71 -15.68 15.19
N HIS A 386 -0.19 -15.22 14.33
CA HIS A 386 -1.56 -14.88 14.69
C HIS A 386 -2.55 -15.29 13.59
N TRP A 387 -3.81 -15.40 13.96
CA TRP A 387 -4.95 -15.52 13.05
C TRP A 387 -5.89 -14.33 13.24
N LEU A 388 -6.71 -14.05 12.23
CA LEU A 388 -7.68 -12.97 12.24
C LEU A 388 -8.92 -13.31 11.39
N GLN A 389 -10.07 -12.78 11.80
CA GLN A 389 -11.19 -12.56 10.88
C GLN A 389 -10.91 -11.30 10.07
N VAL A 390 -10.94 -11.40 8.75
CA VAL A 390 -10.73 -10.28 7.85
C VAL A 390 -11.89 -9.28 8.05
N PRO A 391 -11.65 -8.00 8.41
CA PRO A 391 -12.70 -7.07 8.88
C PRO A 391 -13.89 -6.85 7.94
N TYR A 392 -13.71 -7.12 6.65
CA TYR A 392 -14.67 -6.83 5.59
C TYR A 392 -15.33 -8.09 5.02
N ILE A 393 -15.08 -9.24 5.66
CA ILE A 393 -15.58 -10.55 5.27
C ILE A 393 -16.55 -11.05 6.33
N SER A 394 -17.65 -11.66 5.90
CA SER A 394 -18.65 -12.26 6.79
C SER A 394 -18.20 -13.63 7.29
N TYR A 395 -18.39 -13.88 8.58
CA TYR A 395 -18.10 -15.16 9.26
C TYR A 395 -19.34 -15.78 9.92
N ASP A 396 -20.53 -15.25 9.62
CA ASP A 396 -21.82 -15.65 10.19
C ASP A 396 -22.46 -16.86 9.51
#